data_AF-A0A392Q6J2-F1
#
_entry.id   AF-A0A392Q6J2-F1
#
_cell.length_a   1.000
_cell.length_b   1.000
_cell.length_c   1.000
_cell.angle_alpha   90.00
_cell.angle_beta   90.00
_cell.angle_gamma   90.00
#
_symmetry.space_group_name_H-M   'P 1'
#
loop_
_entity.id
_entity.type
_entity.pdbx_description
1 polymer ?
#
loop_
_entity_poly.entity_id
_entity_poly.type
_entity_poly.pdbx_seq_one_letter_code
_entity_poly.pdbx_strand_id
1 'polypeptide(L)' 'MDLSKRLFDEILVERDGYVFKLAVVYERLPDFCHHFHVIGHHIAACKWLHSPRIDNKEANEKKLQPE' A
#
# COMPACT_ATOMS: atom_id res chain seq x y z
N MET A 1 -9.99 4.71 -12.80
CA MET A 1 -9.04 5.64 -12.14
C MET A 1 -7.64 5.14 -12.38
N ASP A 2 -6.68 6.06 -12.48
CA ASP A 2 -5.27 5.72 -12.61
C ASP A 2 -4.63 5.61 -11.23
N LEU A 3 -4.49 4.38 -10.74
CA LEU A 3 -3.92 4.07 -9.41
C LEU A 3 -2.39 4.17 -9.38
N SER A 4 -1.75 4.37 -10.55
CA SER A 4 -0.31 4.62 -10.61
C SER A 4 0.07 6.03 -10.17
N LYS A 5 -0.91 6.92 -10.03
CA LYS A 5 -0.75 8.30 -9.61
C LYS A 5 -1.31 8.49 -8.21
N ARG A 6 -0.83 9.54 -7.54
CA ARG A 6 -1.37 9.94 -6.24
C ARG A 6 -2.85 10.31 -6.38
N LEU A 7 -3.69 9.69 -5.57
CA LEU A 7 -5.11 10.02 -5.47
C LEU A 7 -5.32 11.32 -4.70
N PHE A 8 -6.49 11.91 -4.85
CA PHE A 8 -6.83 13.16 -4.16
C PHE A 8 -7.49 12.84 -2.82
N ASP A 9 -6.91 13.32 -1.73
CA ASP A 9 -7.49 13.16 -0.39
C ASP A 9 -8.61 14.17 -0.12
N GLU A 10 -8.60 15.29 -0.85
CA GLU A 10 -9.54 16.41 -0.68
C GLU A 10 -9.88 17.05 -2.02
N ILE A 11 -11.09 17.60 -2.11
CA ILE A 11 -11.53 18.45 -3.22
C ILE A 11 -11.90 19.84 -2.71
N LEU A 12 -11.55 20.87 -3.49
CA LEU A 12 -11.98 22.23 -3.25
C LEU A 12 -13.33 22.46 -3.94
N VAL A 13 -14.33 22.91 -3.19
CA VAL A 13 -15.65 23.24 -3.72
C VAL A 13 -15.89 24.73 -3.53
N GLU A 14 -16.25 25.41 -4.61
CA GLU A 14 -16.74 26.79 -4.60
C GLU A 14 -18.24 26.80 -4.88
N ARG A 15 -19.02 27.44 -4.00
CA ARG A 15 -20.46 27.62 -4.15
C ARG A 15 -20.90 28.92 -3.48
N ASP A 16 -21.67 29.74 -4.20
CA ASP A 16 -22.29 30.97 -3.69
C ASP A 16 -21.31 31.93 -2.98
N GLY A 17 -20.08 32.06 -3.49
CA GLY A 17 -19.04 32.91 -2.89
C GLY A 17 -18.35 32.30 -1.66
N TYR A 18 -18.63 31.05 -1.32
CA TYR A 18 -17.94 30.28 -0.28
C TYR A 18 -17.06 29.21 -0.90
N VAL A 19 -15.86 29.06 -0.32
CA VAL A 19 -14.88 28.04 -0.73
C VAL A 19 -14.53 27.19 0.47
N PHE A 20 -14.69 25.88 0.35
CA PHE A 20 -14.31 24.93 1.39
C PHE A 20 -13.76 23.63 0.80
N LYS A 21 -13.02 22.90 1.63
CA LYS A 21 -12.44 21.61 1.29
C LYS A 21 -13.32 20.48 1.80
N LEU A 22 -13.48 19.44 0.99
CA LEU A 22 -14.20 18.23 1.35
C LEU A 22 -13.27 17.03 1.21
N ALA A 23 -13.21 16.19 2.24
CA ALA A 23 -12.43 14.96 2.20
C ALA A 23 -13.04 13.96 1.21
N VAL A 24 -12.19 13.24 0.48
CA VAL A 24 -12.57 12.19 -0.45
C VAL A 24 -12.32 10.84 0.22
N VAL A 25 -13.36 10.01 0.29
CA VAL A 25 -13.26 8.63 0.76
C VAL A 25 -13.51 7.70 -0.41
N TYR A 26 -12.52 6.87 -0.74
CA TYR A 26 -12.62 5.89 -1.81
C TYR A 26 -13.11 4.55 -1.27
N GLU A 27 -14.31 4.16 -1.65
CA GLU A 27 -14.83 2.83 -1.32
C GLU A 27 -14.21 1.76 -2.21
N ARG A 28 -13.88 0.60 -1.61
CA ARG A 28 -13.34 -0.57 -2.31
C ARG A 28 -12.11 -0.25 -3.18
N LEU A 29 -11.28 0.70 -2.73
CA LEU A 29 -10.04 1.05 -3.41
C LEU A 29 -9.11 -0.18 -3.43
N PRO A 30 -8.77 -0.74 -4.59
CA PRO A 30 -7.94 -1.92 -4.64
C PRO A 30 -6.47 -1.55 -4.43
N ASP A 31 -5.71 -2.48 -3.86
CA ASP A 31 -4.27 -2.29 -3.68
C ASP A 31 -3.55 -2.16 -5.02
N PHE A 32 -2.57 -1.26 -5.08
CA PHE A 32 -1.73 -1.06 -6.26
C PHE A 32 -0.25 -1.18 -5.92
N CYS A 33 0.45 -2.02 -6.68
CA CYS A 33 1.88 -2.23 -6.51
C CYS A 33 2.65 -1.26 -7.41
N HIS A 34 3.29 -0.26 -6.81
CA HIS A 34 4.12 0.72 -7.53
C HIS A 34 5.42 0.12 -8.11
N HIS A 35 5.82 -1.06 -7.65
CA HIS A 35 7.00 -1.75 -8.20
C HIS A 35 6.69 -2.40 -9.56
N PHE A 36 5.59 -3.15 -9.67
CA PHE A 36 5.21 -3.87 -10.90
C PHE A 36 4.15 -3.13 -11.75
N HIS A 37 3.60 -2.02 -11.23
CA HIS A 37 2.51 -1.28 -11.85
C HIS A 37 1.25 -2.13 -12.11
N VAL A 38 0.88 -2.96 -11.13
CA VAL A 38 -0.27 -3.90 -11.20
C VAL A 38 -1.18 -3.74 -9.99
N ILE A 39 -2.48 -3.94 -10.21
CA ILE A 39 -3.52 -3.97 -9.19
C ILE A 39 -3.56 -5.36 -8.52
N GLY A 40 -3.75 -5.39 -7.20
CA GLY A 40 -4.04 -6.60 -6.43
C GLY A 40 -3.15 -6.85 -5.21
N HIS A 41 -2.09 -6.06 -5.02
CA HIS A 41 -1.27 -6.11 -3.81
C HIS A 41 -0.52 -4.79 -3.59
N HIS A 42 -0.18 -4.48 -2.34
CA HIS A 42 0.70 -3.36 -1.99
C HIS A 42 2.18 -3.75 -2.15
N ILE A 43 3.08 -2.77 -2.31
CA ILE A 43 4.52 -3.03 -2.45
C ILE A 43 5.11 -3.84 -1.28
N ALA A 44 4.59 -3.66 -0.07
CA ALA A 44 4.99 -4.41 1.13
C ALA A 44 4.66 -5.92 1.07
N ALA A 45 3.66 -6.31 0.27
CA ALA A 45 3.28 -7.70 0.06
C ALA A 45 3.82 -8.24 -1.28
N CYS A 46 4.70 -7.49 -1.94
CA CYS A 46 5.18 -7.85 -3.27
C CYS A 46 6.17 -9.02 -3.19
N LYS A 47 5.71 -10.20 -3.60
CA LYS A 47 6.49 -11.46 -3.58
C LYS A 47 7.79 -11.41 -4.35
N TRP A 48 7.89 -10.55 -5.35
CA TRP A 48 9.08 -10.45 -6.20
C TRP A 48 10.14 -9.52 -5.60
N LEU A 49 9.71 -8.45 -4.91
CA LEU A 49 10.61 -7.59 -4.13
C LEU A 49 11.13 -8.35 -2.91
N HIS A 50 10.23 -9.08 -2.26
CA HIS A 50 10.53 -9.95 -1.12
C HIS A 50 10.75 -11.39 -1.55
N SER A 51 11.32 -11.61 -2.74
CA SER A 51 11.65 -12.98 -3.18
C SER A 51 12.35 -13.65 -2.02
N PRO A 52 11.84 -14.79 -1.51
CA PRO A 52 12.54 -15.53 -0.50
C PRO A 52 13.85 -15.90 -1.18
N ARG A 53 14.92 -15.21 -0.78
CA ARG A 53 16.25 -15.75 -1.01
C ARG A 53 16.14 -17.17 -0.51
N ILE A 54 16.47 -18.15 -1.36
CA ILE A 54 16.78 -19.48 -0.87
C ILE A 54 18.10 -19.30 -0.10
N ASP A 55 17.99 -18.67 1.07
CA ASP A 55 19.00 -18.74 2.09
C ASP A 55 18.85 -20.17 2.57
N ASN A 56 19.81 -21.03 2.22
CA ASN A 56 19.98 -22.33 2.86
C ASN A 56 20.16 -22.09 4.37
N LYS A 57 19.05 -21.94 5.10
CA LYS A 57 19.01 -21.91 6.56
C LYS A 57 18.99 -23.36 7.04
N GLU A 58 20.14 -24.02 6.95
CA GLU A 58 20.50 -24.96 7.99
C GLU A 58 21.11 -24.18 9.16
N ALA A 59 20.76 -24.61 10.37
CA ALA A 59 21.20 -24.11 11.68
C ALA A 59 20.59 -22.77 12.13
N ASN A 60 19.53 -22.82 12.94
CA ASN A 60 19.66 -23.15 14.35
C ASN A 60 18.36 -22.78 15.08
N GLU A 61 17.41 -23.73 15.12
CA GLU A 61 16.48 -23.78 16.24
C GLU A 61 17.28 -24.19 17.48
N LYS A 62 17.51 -23.24 18.39
CA LYS A 62 17.51 -23.50 19.83
C LYS A 62 17.43 -22.21 20.64
N LYS A 63 16.25 -22.06 21.26
CA LYS A 63 16.00 -21.56 22.62
C LYS A 63 16.27 -20.07 22.88
N LEU A 64 15.19 -19.33 23.11
CA LEU A 64 14.91 -18.81 24.46
C LEU A 64 13.43 -18.43 24.58
N GLN A 65 12.67 -19.26 25.31
CA GLN A 65 11.48 -18.81 26.05
C GLN A 65 11.79 -18.94 27.54
N PRO A 66 11.11 -18.14 28.39
CA PRO A 66 11.66 -17.59 29.63
C PRO A 66 11.53 -18.54 30.82
N GLU A 67 12.54 -18.56 31.69
CA GLU A 67 12.52 -18.25 33.14
C GLU A 67 13.95 -18.39 33.70
#